data_AF-A0A257QV40-F1
#
_entry.id   AF-A0A257QV40-F1
#
_cell.length_a   1.000
_cell.length_b   1.000
_cell.length_c   1.000
_cell.angle_alpha   90.00
_cell.angle_beta   90.00
_cell.angle_gamma   90.00
#
_symmetry.space_group_name_H-M   'P 1'
#
loop_
_entity.id
_entity.type
_entity.pdbx_description
1 polymer ?
#
loop_
_entity_poly.entity_id
_entity_poly.type
_entity_poly.pdbx_seq_one_letter_code
_entity_poly.pdbx_strand_id
1 'polypeptide(L)'
;DLWISTKCGESDTTTGLASCPAVGNMYDKLIPQGIYGVFGETSEITGGEHLARKRAISPEIEEKWYKMWKAYQEDVIEAHKTDDLSDSQPTKGNILGGLTTIEEKALGNLEKIGHNSKFLDALQPAEAPARGPGLYYMDTSSAAAECVTLMAAGGYVIHTFPTGQGNVIGNPIVPVIKITGNPRTVRTMPEHIDVDVSGVLRREMTIDQAGDALIDNIYRTANGRLTAAEALGHREFSMTKLYRSA
;
A
#
# COMPACT_ATOMS: atom_id res chain seq x y z
N ASP A 1 7.05 19.71 -4.54
CA ASP A 1 7.26 18.27 -4.79
C ASP A 1 6.18 17.47 -4.08
N LEU A 2 5.73 16.36 -4.67
CA LEU A 2 4.69 15.52 -4.08
C LEU A 2 5.30 14.18 -3.63
N TRP A 3 5.07 13.83 -2.38
CA TRP A 3 5.61 12.63 -1.74
C TRP A 3 4.45 11.74 -1.34
N ILE A 4 4.24 10.67 -2.10
CA ILE A 4 3.08 9.79 -2.00
C ILE A 4 3.54 8.44 -1.48
N SER A 5 2.85 7.98 -0.44
CA SER A 5 3.03 6.66 0.11
C SER A 5 1.80 5.80 -0.16
N THR A 6 2.00 4.49 -0.21
CA THR A 6 0.93 3.52 -0.45
C THR A 6 1.11 2.31 0.43
N LYS A 7 0.01 1.89 1.04
CA LYS A 7 -0.14 0.53 1.56
C LYS A 7 -1.60 0.09 1.44
N CYS A 8 -1.88 -1.20 1.33
CA CYS A 8 -3.25 -1.67 1.24
C CYS A 8 -3.83 -2.03 2.62
N GLY A 9 -5.11 -2.36 2.71
CA GLY A 9 -5.63 -2.93 3.95
C GLY A 9 -7.02 -3.50 3.85
N GLU A 10 -7.25 -4.52 4.69
CA GLU A 10 -8.44 -5.38 4.63
C GLU A 10 -8.78 -5.78 3.18
N SER A 11 -7.73 -6.19 2.46
CA SER A 11 -7.80 -6.60 1.07
C SER A 11 -8.82 -7.72 0.88
N ASP A 12 -9.49 -7.67 -0.26
CA ASP A 12 -10.40 -8.67 -0.77
C ASP A 12 -10.04 -8.98 -2.24
N THR A 13 -10.82 -9.84 -2.90
CA THR A 13 -10.63 -10.16 -4.32
C THR A 13 -10.64 -8.94 -5.24
N THR A 14 -11.43 -7.91 -4.93
CA THR A 14 -11.52 -6.69 -5.75
C THR A 14 -10.29 -5.81 -5.63
N THR A 15 -9.53 -5.94 -4.54
CA THR A 15 -8.41 -5.06 -4.21
C THR A 15 -7.29 -5.19 -5.24
N GLY A 16 -6.87 -6.42 -5.55
CA GLY A 16 -5.86 -6.70 -6.59
C GLY A 16 -6.35 -6.53 -8.02
N LEU A 17 -7.67 -6.41 -8.24
CA LEU A 17 -8.27 -6.31 -9.58
C LEU A 17 -8.66 -4.88 -9.96
N ALA A 18 -8.78 -3.96 -8.99
CA ALA A 18 -9.25 -2.60 -9.22
C ALA A 18 -8.47 -1.55 -8.43
N SER A 19 -8.53 -1.55 -7.09
CA SER A 19 -7.96 -0.44 -6.30
C SER A 19 -6.44 -0.43 -6.27
N CYS A 20 -5.76 -1.58 -6.15
CA CYS A 20 -4.30 -1.64 -6.28
C CYS A 20 -3.85 -1.27 -7.71
N PRO A 21 -4.43 -1.83 -8.79
CA PRO A 21 -4.13 -1.39 -10.15
C PRO A 21 -4.35 0.11 -10.40
N ALA A 22 -5.37 0.74 -9.81
CA ALA A 22 -5.58 2.18 -9.91
C ALA A 22 -4.42 2.98 -9.29
N VAL A 23 -3.93 2.53 -8.12
CA VAL A 23 -2.73 3.09 -7.49
C VAL A 23 -1.49 2.84 -8.34
N GLY A 24 -1.35 1.64 -8.90
CA GLY A 24 -0.25 1.33 -9.82
C GLY A 24 -0.21 2.23 -11.05
N ASN A 25 -1.37 2.49 -11.67
CA ASN A 25 -1.48 3.41 -12.80
C ASN A 25 -1.13 4.86 -12.39
N MET A 26 -1.53 5.28 -11.18
CA MET A 26 -1.13 6.58 -10.62
C MET A 26 0.39 6.71 -10.49
N TYR A 27 1.08 5.68 -9.98
CA TYR A 27 2.54 5.68 -9.93
C TYR A 27 3.18 5.71 -11.31
N ASP A 28 2.73 4.87 -12.25
CA ASP A 28 3.27 4.82 -13.61
C ASP A 28 3.12 6.17 -14.34
N LYS A 29 2.07 6.96 -14.03
CA LYS A 29 1.87 8.32 -14.56
C LYS A 29 2.71 9.38 -13.87
N LEU A 30 2.82 9.33 -12.54
CA LEU A 30 3.40 10.41 -11.75
C LEU A 30 4.90 10.26 -11.49
N ILE A 31 5.45 9.05 -11.41
CA ILE A 31 6.89 8.85 -11.22
C ILE A 31 7.72 9.51 -12.34
N PRO A 32 7.36 9.39 -13.64
CA PRO A 32 8.04 10.13 -14.70
C PRO A 32 7.94 11.66 -14.57
N GLN A 33 6.99 12.18 -13.80
CA GLN A 33 6.81 13.61 -13.51
C GLN A 33 7.63 14.06 -12.28
N GLY A 34 8.41 13.17 -11.67
CA GLY A 34 9.34 13.52 -10.60
C GLY A 34 8.74 13.50 -9.19
N ILE A 35 7.71 12.69 -8.92
CA ILE A 35 7.24 12.48 -7.54
C ILE A 35 8.18 11.55 -6.76
N TYR A 36 8.08 11.59 -5.43
CA TYR A 36 8.65 10.58 -4.54
C TYR A 36 7.55 9.60 -4.15
N GLY A 37 7.64 8.35 -4.61
CA GLY A 37 6.70 7.27 -4.31
C GLY A 37 7.29 6.27 -3.33
N VAL A 38 6.48 5.69 -2.45
CA VAL A 38 6.90 4.55 -1.62
C VAL A 38 5.81 3.53 -1.40
N PHE A 39 6.25 2.28 -1.30
CA PHE A 39 5.42 1.17 -0.84
C PHE A 39 6.17 0.30 0.16
N GLY A 40 5.44 -0.47 0.96
CA GLY A 40 6.01 -1.40 1.95
C GLY A 40 5.13 -2.64 2.09
N GLU A 41 4.92 -3.07 3.34
CA GLU A 41 4.17 -4.28 3.75
C GLU A 41 4.97 -5.57 3.53
N THR A 42 6.11 -5.70 4.22
CA THR A 42 7.12 -6.75 3.95
C THR A 42 6.58 -8.16 4.07
N SER A 43 5.71 -8.44 5.03
CA SER A 43 5.08 -9.76 5.16
C SER A 43 4.06 -10.06 4.07
N GLU A 44 3.40 -9.04 3.49
CA GLU A 44 2.42 -9.23 2.40
C GLU A 44 3.06 -9.57 1.05
N ILE A 45 4.38 -9.45 0.92
CA ILE A 45 5.11 -9.80 -0.31
C ILE A 45 5.43 -11.31 -0.36
N THR A 46 5.27 -12.03 0.75
CA THR A 46 5.54 -13.49 0.82
C THR A 46 4.70 -14.26 -0.20
N GLY A 47 5.36 -15.06 -1.05
CA GLY A 47 4.75 -15.75 -2.20
C GLY A 47 4.91 -15.00 -3.53
N GLY A 48 5.16 -13.69 -3.48
CA GLY A 48 5.44 -12.81 -4.63
C GLY A 48 6.83 -12.18 -4.61
N GLU A 49 7.70 -12.56 -3.68
CA GLU A 49 8.99 -11.93 -3.44
C GLU A 49 9.92 -11.98 -4.66
N HIS A 50 9.89 -13.07 -5.42
CA HIS A 50 10.66 -13.21 -6.66
C HIS A 50 10.21 -12.23 -7.76
N LEU A 51 8.96 -11.77 -7.75
CA LEU A 51 8.46 -10.73 -8.65
C LEU A 51 8.84 -9.34 -8.13
N ALA A 52 8.66 -9.09 -6.84
CA ALA A 52 9.06 -7.85 -6.18
C ALA A 52 10.57 -7.58 -6.41
N ARG A 53 11.40 -8.61 -6.21
CA ARG A 53 12.85 -8.58 -6.43
C ARG A 53 13.21 -8.07 -7.84
N LYS A 54 12.52 -8.53 -8.87
CA LYS A 54 12.73 -8.09 -10.28
C LYS A 54 12.34 -6.63 -10.55
N ARG A 55 11.63 -5.98 -9.63
CA ARG A 55 11.23 -4.57 -9.73
C ARG A 55 12.27 -3.62 -9.13
N ALA A 56 13.40 -4.12 -8.62
CA ALA A 56 14.55 -3.28 -8.29
C ALA A 56 15.17 -2.66 -9.56
N ILE A 57 15.72 -1.45 -9.43
CA ILE A 57 16.36 -0.76 -10.57
C ILE A 57 17.69 -1.40 -11.00
N SER A 58 18.39 -2.08 -10.09
CA SER A 58 19.68 -2.73 -10.33
C SER A 58 19.88 -3.97 -9.45
N PRO A 59 20.83 -4.88 -9.80
CA PRO A 59 21.15 -6.05 -8.99
C PRO A 59 21.62 -5.72 -7.56
N GLU A 60 22.24 -4.57 -7.36
CA GLU A 60 22.66 -4.11 -6.03
C GLU A 60 21.44 -3.83 -5.13
N ILE A 61 20.46 -3.10 -5.68
CA ILE A 61 19.23 -2.75 -4.97
C ILE A 61 18.35 -3.99 -4.77
N GLU A 62 18.36 -4.90 -5.75
CA GLU A 62 17.72 -6.21 -5.66
C GLU A 62 18.24 -7.01 -4.46
N GLU A 63 19.55 -7.12 -4.32
CA GLU A 63 20.18 -7.86 -3.23
C GLU A 63 20.00 -7.15 -1.87
N LYS A 64 20.08 -5.81 -1.86
CA LYS A 64 19.76 -4.99 -0.67
C LYS A 64 18.33 -5.28 -0.18
N TRP A 65 17.37 -5.23 -1.09
CA TRP A 65 15.97 -5.51 -0.79
C TRP A 65 15.77 -6.95 -0.30
N TYR A 66 16.37 -7.93 -0.97
CA TYR A 66 16.20 -9.34 -0.63
C TYR A 66 16.74 -9.66 0.76
N LYS A 67 17.89 -9.08 1.16
CA LYS A 67 18.42 -9.24 2.53
C LYS A 67 17.47 -8.70 3.58
N MET A 68 16.86 -7.55 3.32
CA MET A 68 15.90 -6.92 4.22
C MET A 68 14.60 -7.72 4.32
N TRP A 69 14.03 -8.17 3.20
CA TRP A 69 12.86 -9.05 3.21
C TRP A 69 13.16 -10.36 3.96
N LYS A 70 14.30 -10.99 3.68
CA LYS A 70 14.72 -12.23 4.34
C LYS A 70 14.89 -12.04 5.85
N ALA A 71 15.52 -10.95 6.29
CA ALA A 71 15.63 -10.64 7.72
C ALA A 71 14.26 -10.46 8.37
N TYR A 72 13.31 -9.81 7.70
CA TYR A 72 11.94 -9.69 8.20
C TYR A 72 11.27 -11.06 8.38
N GLN A 73 11.44 -11.96 7.40
CA GLN A 73 10.93 -13.32 7.49
C GLN A 73 11.55 -14.08 8.67
N GLU A 74 12.87 -14.01 8.84
CA GLU A 74 13.58 -14.74 9.91
C GLU A 74 13.26 -14.16 11.30
N ASP A 75 13.35 -12.85 11.47
CA ASP A 75 13.33 -12.17 12.77
C ASP A 75 11.91 -11.87 13.28
N VAL A 76 10.92 -11.76 12.39
CA VAL A 76 9.54 -11.39 12.75
C VAL A 76 8.58 -12.54 12.52
N ILE A 77 8.58 -13.12 11.32
CA ILE A 77 7.58 -14.13 10.96
C ILE A 77 7.95 -15.50 11.55
N GLU A 78 9.13 -16.02 11.23
CA GLU A 78 9.59 -17.34 11.65
C GLU A 78 9.89 -17.42 13.15
N ALA A 79 10.41 -16.35 13.74
CA ALA A 79 10.68 -16.28 15.18
C ALA A 79 9.40 -16.29 16.05
N HIS A 80 8.25 -15.89 15.50
CA HIS A 80 7.00 -15.73 16.23
C HIS A 80 5.84 -16.56 15.69
N LYS A 81 6.07 -17.41 14.68
CA LYS A 81 5.06 -18.36 14.21
C LYS A 81 4.78 -19.38 15.32
N THR A 82 3.50 -19.69 15.52
CA THR A 82 3.09 -20.70 16.49
C THR A 82 3.10 -22.09 15.83
N ASP A 83 2.62 -22.22 14.59
CA ASP A 83 2.34 -23.51 13.95
C ASP A 83 2.61 -23.47 12.42
N ASP A 84 1.98 -22.54 11.70
CA ASP A 84 2.02 -22.36 10.24
C ASP A 84 2.26 -20.88 9.88
N LEU A 85 2.99 -20.63 8.79
CA LEU A 85 3.17 -19.30 8.18
C LEU A 85 1.82 -18.64 7.83
N SER A 86 0.80 -19.46 7.55
CA SER A 86 -0.56 -19.04 7.17
C SER A 86 -1.31 -18.24 8.23
N ASP A 87 -0.90 -18.26 9.50
CA ASP A 87 -1.59 -17.51 10.56
C ASP A 87 -1.27 -16.00 10.54
N SER A 88 -0.18 -15.61 9.87
CA SER A 88 0.17 -14.20 9.69
C SER A 88 -0.54 -13.60 8.48
N GLN A 89 -0.52 -14.28 7.32
CA GLN A 89 -1.10 -13.84 6.06
C GLN A 89 -1.53 -15.03 5.17
N PRO A 90 -2.67 -14.96 4.45
CA PRO A 90 -3.70 -13.91 4.52
C PRO A 90 -4.42 -13.90 5.88
N THR A 91 -4.70 -12.71 6.41
CA THR A 91 -5.45 -12.59 7.67
C THR A 91 -6.87 -13.18 7.55
N LYS A 92 -7.52 -13.51 8.67
CA LYS A 92 -8.92 -13.99 8.69
C LYS A 92 -9.88 -13.08 7.92
N GLY A 93 -9.68 -11.76 8.00
CA GLY A 93 -10.46 -10.79 7.23
C GLY A 93 -10.25 -10.96 5.72
N ASN A 94 -9.01 -11.19 5.27
CA ASN A 94 -8.71 -11.40 3.86
C ASN A 94 -9.35 -12.69 3.30
N ILE A 95 -9.32 -13.77 4.07
CA ILE A 95 -9.96 -15.04 3.69
C ILE A 95 -11.47 -14.87 3.55
N LEU A 96 -12.11 -14.15 4.49
CA LEU A 96 -13.54 -13.80 4.38
C LEU A 96 -13.83 -12.89 3.17
N GLY A 97 -12.88 -12.06 2.77
CA GLY A 97 -12.91 -11.25 1.55
C GLY A 97 -12.67 -12.04 0.25
N GLY A 98 -12.42 -13.34 0.35
CA GLY A 98 -12.28 -14.26 -0.79
C GLY A 98 -10.85 -14.50 -1.27
N LEU A 99 -9.82 -14.04 -0.56
CA LEU A 99 -8.43 -14.36 -0.88
C LEU A 99 -8.08 -15.76 -0.37
N THR A 100 -7.63 -16.63 -1.26
CA THR A 100 -7.48 -18.07 -1.00
C THR A 100 -6.06 -18.50 -0.66
N THR A 101 -5.04 -17.80 -1.18
CA THR A 101 -3.64 -18.11 -0.92
C THR A 101 -2.81 -16.86 -0.61
N ILE A 102 -1.64 -17.06 -0.01
CA ILE A 102 -0.71 -15.96 0.28
C ILE A 102 -0.15 -15.35 -1.02
N GLU A 103 0.06 -16.17 -2.05
CA GLU A 103 0.52 -15.74 -3.37
C GLU A 103 -0.53 -14.85 -4.05
N GLU A 104 -1.81 -15.22 -4.00
CA GLU A 104 -2.90 -14.39 -4.55
C GLU A 104 -2.89 -12.99 -3.92
N LYS A 105 -2.69 -12.92 -2.60
CA LYS A 105 -2.57 -11.67 -1.86
C LYS A 105 -1.33 -10.89 -2.28
N ALA A 106 -0.17 -11.53 -2.36
CA ALA A 106 1.09 -10.87 -2.74
C ALA A 106 1.05 -10.32 -4.17
N LEU A 107 0.45 -11.06 -5.10
CA LEU A 107 0.25 -10.60 -6.48
C LEU A 107 -0.65 -9.36 -6.53
N GLY A 108 -1.79 -9.38 -5.84
CA GLY A 108 -2.67 -8.22 -5.74
C GLY A 108 -2.04 -7.02 -5.02
N ASN A 109 -1.16 -7.27 -4.05
CA ASN A 109 -0.37 -6.23 -3.38
C ASN A 109 0.61 -5.59 -4.39
N LEU A 110 1.34 -6.36 -5.19
CA LEU A 110 2.32 -5.84 -6.16
C LEU A 110 1.70 -5.00 -7.28
N GLU A 111 0.42 -5.18 -7.62
CA GLU A 111 -0.28 -4.31 -8.58
C GLU A 111 -0.25 -2.83 -8.17
N LYS A 112 -0.07 -2.54 -6.87
CA LYS A 112 -0.02 -1.16 -6.34
C LYS A 112 1.19 -0.36 -6.82
N ILE A 113 2.19 -0.98 -7.43
CA ILE A 113 3.37 -0.28 -8.01
C ILE A 113 3.34 -0.20 -9.53
N GLY A 114 2.20 -0.54 -10.14
CA GLY A 114 2.02 -0.46 -11.59
C GLY A 114 2.85 -1.49 -12.35
N HIS A 115 3.01 -1.29 -13.65
CA HIS A 115 3.73 -2.23 -14.52
C HIS A 115 5.08 -1.69 -14.98
N ASN A 116 5.27 -0.37 -14.99
CA ASN A 116 6.48 0.25 -15.54
C ASN A 116 7.48 0.65 -14.45
N SER A 117 6.99 0.96 -13.25
CA SER A 117 7.81 1.52 -12.18
C SER A 117 8.80 0.51 -11.59
N LYS A 118 10.01 0.97 -11.29
CA LYS A 118 11.04 0.21 -10.56
C LYS A 118 11.49 1.00 -9.34
N PHE A 119 11.75 0.32 -8.22
CA PHE A 119 12.19 1.01 -7.01
C PHE A 119 13.70 1.28 -7.05
N LEU A 120 14.06 2.50 -6.69
CA LEU A 120 15.41 3.06 -6.69
C LEU A 120 16.25 2.60 -5.51
N ASP A 121 15.59 2.32 -4.38
CA ASP A 121 16.23 1.84 -3.17
C ASP A 121 15.26 1.09 -2.26
N ALA A 122 15.82 0.31 -1.34
CA ALA A 122 15.15 -0.31 -0.21
C ALA A 122 15.54 0.44 1.08
N LEU A 123 14.55 1.04 1.73
CA LEU A 123 14.67 1.93 2.89
C LEU A 123 14.40 1.17 4.18
N GLN A 124 15.15 1.52 5.22
CA GLN A 124 14.85 1.14 6.60
C GLN A 124 13.58 1.84 7.10
N PRO A 125 12.99 1.37 8.21
CA PRO A 125 11.82 2.02 8.82
C PRO A 125 12.05 3.52 9.04
N ALA A 126 11.14 4.35 8.54
CA ALA A 126 11.19 5.81 8.64
C ALA A 126 12.44 6.48 8.02
N GLU A 127 13.23 5.77 7.21
CA GLU A 127 14.33 6.35 6.45
C GLU A 127 13.77 7.21 5.30
N ALA A 128 14.27 8.45 5.19
CA ALA A 128 13.90 9.34 4.09
C ALA A 128 14.67 8.98 2.80
N PRO A 129 14.03 8.99 1.62
CA PRO A 129 14.68 8.71 0.35
C PRO A 129 15.78 9.73 0.01
N ALA A 130 16.96 9.23 -0.39
CA ALA A 130 18.14 10.07 -0.69
C ALA A 130 18.58 10.05 -2.17
N ARG A 131 17.98 9.19 -3.02
CA ARG A 131 18.41 8.98 -4.43
C ARG A 131 17.65 9.84 -5.46
N GLY A 132 16.89 10.83 -5.02
CA GLY A 132 16.07 11.69 -5.89
C GLY A 132 14.64 11.16 -6.11
N PRO A 133 13.85 11.80 -6.98
CA PRO A 133 12.47 11.38 -7.23
C PRO A 133 12.41 10.01 -7.92
N GLY A 134 11.38 9.24 -7.59
CA GLY A 134 11.21 7.86 -8.04
C GLY A 134 10.42 7.01 -7.04
N LEU A 135 10.36 5.71 -7.28
CA LEU A 135 9.73 4.76 -6.37
C LEU A 135 10.76 4.21 -5.37
N TYR A 136 10.34 3.98 -4.13
CA TYR A 136 11.13 3.34 -3.09
C TYR A 136 10.35 2.19 -2.47
N TYR A 137 11.07 1.22 -1.93
CA TYR A 137 10.50 0.24 -1.02
C TYR A 137 10.88 0.64 0.41
N MET A 138 9.95 0.65 1.37
CA MET A 138 10.26 0.83 2.80
C MET A 138 9.92 -0.43 3.57
N ASP A 139 10.85 -0.89 4.41
CA ASP A 139 10.61 -2.01 5.30
C ASP A 139 9.60 -1.65 6.39
N THR A 140 8.35 -2.09 6.21
CA THR A 140 7.27 -1.81 7.17
C THR A 140 6.50 -3.08 7.49
N SER A 141 5.91 -3.08 8.68
CA SER A 141 4.81 -3.99 8.99
C SER A 141 3.62 -3.78 8.04
N SER A 142 2.78 -4.80 7.95
CA SER A 142 1.48 -4.79 7.28
C SER A 142 0.39 -4.16 8.15
N ALA A 143 0.65 -4.02 9.46
CA ALA A 143 -0.24 -3.34 10.39
C ALA A 143 -0.45 -1.88 10.00
N ALA A 144 -1.71 -1.48 9.90
CA ALA A 144 -2.05 -0.25 9.21
C ALA A 144 -1.53 1.02 9.88
N ALA A 145 -1.77 1.13 11.18
CA ALA A 145 -1.31 2.26 11.97
C ALA A 145 0.22 2.40 11.98
N GLU A 146 0.96 1.28 11.97
CA GLU A 146 2.42 1.27 12.00
C GLU A 146 3.01 1.68 10.65
N CYS A 147 2.54 1.09 9.54
CA CYS A 147 3.03 1.41 8.20
C CYS A 147 2.85 2.89 7.84
N VAL A 148 1.63 3.43 8.04
CA VAL A 148 1.33 4.84 7.73
C VAL A 148 2.16 5.78 8.61
N THR A 149 2.40 5.41 9.87
CA THR A 149 3.27 6.15 10.79
C THR A 149 4.71 6.21 10.29
N LEU A 150 5.28 5.08 9.88
CA LEU A 150 6.65 5.01 9.38
C LEU A 150 6.83 5.81 8.08
N MET A 151 5.86 5.73 7.18
CA MET A 151 5.88 6.50 5.94
C MET A 151 5.71 8.00 6.20
N ALA A 152 4.84 8.41 7.13
CA ALA A 152 4.78 9.81 7.57
C ALA A 152 6.12 10.27 8.16
N ALA A 153 6.76 9.45 9.00
CA ALA A 153 8.06 9.76 9.59
C ALA A 153 9.20 9.81 8.55
N GLY A 154 9.11 9.04 7.47
CA GLY A 154 10.03 9.09 6.32
C GLY A 154 9.84 10.32 5.41
N GLY A 155 8.87 11.19 5.72
CA GLY A 155 8.64 12.46 5.03
C GLY A 155 7.57 12.43 3.94
N TYR A 156 6.82 11.34 3.79
CA TYR A 156 5.72 11.28 2.84
C TYR A 156 4.53 12.11 3.33
N VAL A 157 3.83 12.79 2.41
CA VAL A 157 2.83 13.83 2.75
C VAL A 157 1.42 13.49 2.30
N ILE A 158 1.25 12.46 1.49
CA ILE A 158 -0.06 11.86 1.16
C ILE A 158 0.07 10.36 1.26
N HIS A 159 -0.95 9.71 1.81
CA HIS A 159 -1.06 8.26 1.83
C HIS A 159 -2.25 7.79 1.01
N THR A 160 -2.03 6.91 0.04
CA THR A 160 -3.09 6.25 -0.73
C THR A 160 -3.34 4.86 -0.15
N PHE A 161 -4.61 4.55 0.06
CA PHE A 161 -5.03 3.42 0.85
C PHE A 161 -6.08 2.58 0.13
N PRO A 162 -5.68 1.69 -0.80
CA PRO A 162 -6.59 0.74 -1.42
C PRO A 162 -7.12 -0.26 -0.38
N THR A 163 -8.45 -0.39 -0.30
CA THR A 163 -9.13 -1.28 0.65
C THR A 163 -10.29 -2.05 0.02
N GLY A 164 -10.40 -3.33 0.36
CA GLY A 164 -11.49 -4.20 -0.07
C GLY A 164 -12.72 -4.08 0.82
N GLN A 165 -12.53 -4.17 2.14
CA GLN A 165 -13.64 -4.26 3.11
C GLN A 165 -13.91 -2.96 3.90
N GLY A 166 -13.19 -1.87 3.61
CA GLY A 166 -13.50 -0.55 4.17
C GLY A 166 -12.75 -0.25 5.46
N ASN A 167 -11.47 -0.61 5.53
CA ASN A 167 -10.65 -0.29 6.70
C ASN A 167 -10.59 1.23 6.90
N VAL A 168 -10.96 1.67 8.12
CA VAL A 168 -11.22 3.08 8.43
C VAL A 168 -9.98 3.89 8.84
N ILE A 169 -8.79 3.27 8.82
CA ILE A 169 -7.54 3.86 9.31
C ILE A 169 -7.32 5.28 8.80
N GLY A 170 -7.13 6.24 9.69
CA GLY A 170 -6.64 7.57 9.39
C GLY A 170 -5.18 7.74 9.77
N ASN A 171 -4.75 9.00 9.89
CA ASN A 171 -3.49 9.35 10.50
C ASN A 171 -3.55 10.81 10.97
N PRO A 172 -2.94 11.16 12.13
CA PRO A 172 -2.97 12.53 12.62
C PRO A 172 -2.06 13.50 11.87
N ILE A 173 -1.14 13.02 11.03
CA ILE A 173 -0.12 13.83 10.35
C ILE A 173 -0.37 13.88 8.84
N VAL A 174 -0.63 12.74 8.20
CA VAL A 174 -0.77 12.66 6.74
C VAL A 174 -2.22 12.35 6.34
N PRO A 175 -2.77 13.02 5.31
CA PRO A 175 -4.06 12.66 4.74
C PRO A 175 -4.01 11.25 4.15
N VAL A 176 -5.03 10.46 4.45
CA VAL A 176 -5.13 9.06 4.01
C VAL A 176 -6.34 8.93 3.08
N ILE A 177 -6.08 8.87 1.77
CA ILE A 177 -7.08 8.77 0.70
C ILE A 177 -7.50 7.30 0.54
N LYS A 178 -8.77 6.98 0.76
CA LYS A 178 -9.30 5.62 0.62
C LYS A 178 -9.80 5.36 -0.79
N ILE A 179 -9.34 4.25 -1.37
CA ILE A 179 -9.75 3.80 -2.69
C ILE A 179 -10.38 2.42 -2.54
N THR A 180 -11.55 2.18 -3.13
CA THR A 180 -12.12 0.83 -3.15
C THR A 180 -12.66 0.47 -4.52
N GLY A 181 -12.38 -0.78 -4.92
CA GLY A 181 -13.00 -1.43 -6.07
C GLY A 181 -14.23 -2.25 -5.70
N ASN A 182 -14.63 -2.29 -4.43
CA ASN A 182 -15.68 -3.17 -3.93
C ASN A 182 -17.05 -2.46 -3.92
N PRO A 183 -18.01 -2.85 -4.78
CA PRO A 183 -19.37 -2.32 -4.78
C PRO A 183 -20.11 -2.38 -3.44
N ARG A 184 -19.81 -3.39 -2.62
CA ARG A 184 -20.43 -3.55 -1.31
C ARG A 184 -19.92 -2.47 -0.37
N THR A 185 -18.62 -2.27 -0.31
CA THR A 185 -17.98 -1.25 0.54
C THR A 185 -18.44 0.15 0.16
N VAL A 186 -18.51 0.47 -1.13
CA VAL A 186 -19.08 1.75 -1.61
C VAL A 186 -20.52 1.94 -1.11
N ARG A 187 -21.34 0.87 -1.13
CA ARG A 187 -22.74 0.96 -0.70
C ARG A 187 -22.91 1.06 0.81
N THR A 188 -22.07 0.37 1.59
CA THR A 188 -22.26 0.23 3.05
C THR A 188 -21.39 1.15 3.88
N MET A 189 -20.31 1.70 3.32
CA MET A 189 -19.38 2.61 3.98
C MET A 189 -18.98 3.82 3.08
N PRO A 190 -19.91 4.42 2.29
CA PRO A 190 -19.57 5.48 1.34
C PRO A 190 -18.86 6.68 1.99
N GLU A 191 -19.18 6.99 3.24
CA GLU A 191 -18.60 8.10 4.00
C GLU A 191 -17.11 7.92 4.31
N HIS A 192 -16.60 6.69 4.23
CA HIS A 192 -15.19 6.36 4.47
C HIS A 192 -14.34 6.32 3.19
N ILE A 193 -14.95 6.44 2.02
CA ILE A 193 -14.30 6.24 0.72
C ILE A 193 -14.12 7.58 -0.02
N ASP A 194 -12.89 7.88 -0.40
CA ASP A 194 -12.55 9.08 -1.15
C ASP A 194 -12.65 8.88 -2.68
N VAL A 195 -12.33 7.66 -3.14
CA VAL A 195 -12.31 7.30 -4.57
C VAL A 195 -12.97 5.94 -4.78
N ASP A 196 -14.12 5.95 -5.46
CA ASP A 196 -14.82 4.74 -5.94
C ASP A 196 -14.29 4.36 -7.31
N VAL A 197 -13.65 3.19 -7.40
CA VAL A 197 -13.18 2.58 -8.66
C VAL A 197 -13.90 1.26 -8.96
N SER A 198 -15.04 1.01 -8.32
CA SER A 198 -15.80 -0.23 -8.49
C SER A 198 -16.35 -0.44 -9.91
N GLY A 199 -16.45 0.65 -10.69
CA GLY A 199 -16.76 0.60 -12.12
C GLY A 199 -15.78 -0.22 -12.95
N VAL A 200 -14.54 -0.42 -12.48
CA VAL A 200 -13.53 -1.27 -13.15
C VAL A 200 -14.04 -2.69 -13.33
N LEU A 201 -14.56 -3.30 -12.27
CA LEU A 201 -15.04 -4.69 -12.30
C LEU A 201 -16.33 -4.85 -13.13
N ARG A 202 -17.07 -3.76 -13.32
CA ARG A 202 -18.27 -3.71 -14.18
C ARG A 202 -17.97 -3.33 -15.62
N ARG A 203 -16.70 -3.03 -15.94
CA ARG A 203 -16.26 -2.52 -17.25
C ARG A 203 -16.89 -1.18 -17.64
N GLU A 204 -17.29 -0.40 -16.64
CA GLU A 204 -17.79 0.97 -16.78
C GLU A 204 -16.65 1.99 -16.71
N MET A 205 -15.50 1.57 -16.19
CA MET A 205 -14.27 2.37 -16.01
C MET A 205 -13.06 1.52 -16.37
N THR A 206 -12.05 2.10 -17.01
CA THR A 206 -10.75 1.45 -17.24
C THR A 206 -9.79 1.72 -16.07
N ILE A 207 -8.73 0.91 -15.93
CA ILE A 207 -7.68 1.17 -14.93
C ILE A 207 -7.02 2.54 -15.15
N ASP A 208 -6.90 2.97 -16.41
CA ASP A 208 -6.36 4.28 -16.75
C ASP A 208 -7.23 5.43 -16.20
N GLN A 209 -8.55 5.32 -16.37
CA GLN A 209 -9.53 6.27 -15.82
C GLN A 209 -9.58 6.21 -14.29
N ALA A 210 -9.44 5.03 -13.70
CA ALA A 210 -9.36 4.85 -12.25
C ALA A 210 -8.13 5.54 -11.67
N GLY A 211 -6.98 5.43 -12.35
CA GLY A 211 -5.76 6.17 -12.00
C GLY A 211 -5.95 7.68 -12.12
N ASP A 212 -6.61 8.17 -13.18
CA ASP A 212 -6.92 9.60 -13.33
C ASP A 212 -7.82 10.13 -12.22
N ALA A 213 -8.85 9.37 -11.83
CA ALA A 213 -9.74 9.72 -10.73
C ALA A 213 -8.98 9.80 -9.39
N LEU A 214 -8.04 8.89 -9.16
CA LEU A 214 -7.17 8.94 -7.99
C LEU A 214 -6.22 10.15 -8.03
N ILE A 215 -5.61 10.45 -9.18
CA ILE A 215 -4.72 11.61 -9.35
C ILE A 215 -5.49 12.92 -9.10
N ASP A 216 -6.73 13.07 -9.60
CA ASP A 216 -7.57 14.25 -9.30
C ASP A 216 -7.82 14.39 -7.80
N ASN A 217 -8.16 13.28 -7.11
CA ASN A 217 -8.39 13.30 -5.68
C ASN A 217 -7.12 13.69 -4.90
N ILE A 218 -5.96 13.13 -5.26
CA ILE A 218 -4.64 13.48 -4.72
C ILE A 218 -4.37 14.98 -4.91
N TYR A 219 -4.59 15.51 -6.11
CA TYR A 219 -4.36 16.93 -6.40
C TYR A 219 -5.26 17.82 -5.53
N ARG A 220 -6.55 17.50 -5.41
CA ARG A 220 -7.48 18.24 -4.56
C ARG A 220 -7.09 18.18 -3.08
N THR A 221 -6.63 17.02 -2.61
CA THR A 221 -6.17 16.80 -1.23
C THR A 221 -4.91 17.60 -0.95
N ALA A 222 -3.93 17.58 -1.86
CA ALA A 222 -2.73 18.41 -1.79
C ALA A 222 -3.05 19.92 -1.74
N ASN A 223 -4.19 20.34 -2.30
CA ASN A 223 -4.70 21.72 -2.28
C ASN A 223 -5.66 22.00 -1.10
N GLY A 224 -5.70 21.15 -0.07
CA GLY A 224 -6.41 21.42 1.18
C GLY A 224 -7.83 20.85 1.27
N ARG A 225 -8.26 20.02 0.31
CA ARG A 225 -9.48 19.20 0.51
C ARG A 225 -9.19 18.15 1.59
N LEU A 226 -10.04 18.10 2.63
CA LEU A 226 -9.98 17.03 3.62
C LEU A 226 -10.38 15.68 2.99
N THR A 227 -9.65 14.64 3.35
CA THR A 227 -10.04 13.24 3.10
C THR A 227 -11.20 12.84 4.00
N ALA A 228 -11.91 11.77 3.63
CA ALA A 228 -12.96 11.16 4.44
C ALA A 228 -12.49 10.87 5.87
N ALA A 229 -11.27 10.35 6.03
CA ALA A 229 -10.74 10.04 7.36
C ALA A 229 -10.49 11.28 8.22
N GLU A 230 -9.98 12.37 7.63
CA GLU A 230 -9.80 13.62 8.36
C GLU A 230 -11.14 14.22 8.77
N ALA A 231 -12.13 14.22 7.87
CA ALA A 231 -13.46 14.74 8.13
C ALA A 231 -14.18 13.95 9.24
N LEU A 232 -13.98 12.63 9.30
CA LEU A 232 -14.56 11.75 10.33
C LEU A 232 -13.72 11.67 11.61
N GLY A 233 -12.51 12.24 11.62
CA GLY A 233 -11.65 12.31 12.80
C GLY A 233 -10.84 11.04 13.11
N HIS A 234 -10.64 10.16 12.12
CA HIS A 234 -9.79 8.96 12.25
C HIS A 234 -8.32 9.38 12.40
N ARG A 235 -7.65 8.94 13.47
CA ARG A 235 -6.32 9.42 13.89
C ARG A 235 -5.45 8.28 14.43
N GLU A 236 -5.59 7.11 13.86
CA GLU A 236 -4.85 5.94 14.30
C GLU A 236 -3.36 6.12 13.96
N PHE A 237 -2.51 5.90 14.95
CA PHE A 237 -1.08 6.08 14.88
C PHE A 237 -0.40 5.09 15.84
N SER A 238 0.75 4.55 15.46
CA SER A 238 1.47 3.59 16.27
C SER A 238 2.98 3.80 16.16
N MET A 239 3.65 4.00 17.29
CA MET A 239 5.10 3.98 17.36
C MET A 239 5.57 2.56 17.70
N THR A 240 6.40 1.98 16.83
CA THR A 240 7.06 0.70 17.10
C THR A 240 8.05 0.87 18.24
N LYS A 241 7.67 0.49 19.47
CA LYS A 241 8.46 0.76 20.68
C LYS A 241 9.32 -0.42 21.15
N LEU A 242 8.91 -1.66 20.90
CA LEU A 242 9.56 -2.86 21.46
C LEU A 242 9.69 -4.02 20.48
N TYR A 243 8.65 -4.32 19.69
CA TYR A 243 8.65 -5.40 18.70
C TYR A 243 7.99 -4.91 17.41
N ARG A 244 8.54 -5.32 16.27
CA ARG A 244 7.92 -5.10 14.95
C ARG A 244 6.73 -6.05 14.83
N SER A 245 5.59 -5.56 14.37
CA SER A 245 4.41 -6.42 14.18
C SER A 245 4.46 -7.16 12.86
N ALA A 246 4.09 -8.45 12.83
CA ALA A 246 4.01 -9.26 11.61
C ALA A 246 3.03 -8.67 10.58
#